data_AF-A0A530AKL1-F1
#
_entry.id   AF-A0A530AKL1-F1
#
_cell.length_a   1.000
_cell.length_b   1.000
_cell.length_c   1.000
_cell.angle_alpha   90.00
_cell.angle_beta   90.00
_cell.angle_gamma   90.00
#
_symmetry.space_group_name_H-M   'P 1'
#
loop_
_entity.id
_entity.type
_entity.pdbx_description
1 polymer ?
#
loop_
_entity_poly.entity_id
_entity_poly.type
_entity_poly.pdbx_seq_one_letter_code
_entity_poly.pdbx_strand_id
1 'polypeptide(L)'
;VRELRNSLWKRGYLEECRKYCPSLDLADLLPHEAGIRAQAVRQDGVLIHDFLFAQTDRMLHVCNAPSPAATSAIPIAEMIVARMTDERRRVPAN
;
A
#
# COMPACT_ATOMS: atom_id res chain seq x y z
N VAL A 1 -9.87 -4.71 -17.40
CA VAL A 1 -9.89 -3.73 -18.53
C VAL A 1 -10.15 -2.29 -18.07
N ARG A 2 -11.10 -2.03 -17.16
CA ARG A 2 -11.44 -0.67 -16.70
C ARG A 2 -10.25 0.15 -16.18
N GLU A 3 -9.42 -0.43 -15.32
CA GLU A 3 -8.24 0.27 -14.77
C GLU A 3 -7.26 0.66 -15.87
N LEU A 4 -6.89 -0.29 -16.74
CA LEU A 4 -6.00 -0.03 -17.86
C LEU A 4 -6.54 1.05 -18.81
N ARG A 5 -7.84 1.02 -19.12
CA ARG A 5 -8.52 2.05 -19.92
C ARG A 5 -8.33 3.42 -19.28
N ASN A 6 -8.56 3.54 -17.98
CA ASN A 6 -8.51 4.82 -17.29
C ASN A 6 -7.08 5.34 -17.12
N SER A 7 -6.08 4.45 -17.03
CA SER A 7 -4.67 4.84 -17.03
C SER A 7 -4.18 5.32 -18.40
N LEU A 8 -4.71 4.77 -19.50
CA LEU A 8 -4.29 5.11 -20.86
C LEU A 8 -5.12 6.23 -21.51
N TRP A 9 -6.36 6.44 -21.07
CA TRP A 9 -7.32 7.33 -21.71
C TRP A 9 -7.97 8.28 -20.69
N LYS A 10 -7.46 9.52 -20.62
CA LYS A 10 -7.93 10.56 -19.68
C LYS A 10 -9.44 10.77 -19.68
N ARG A 11 -10.11 10.69 -20.85
CA ARG A 11 -11.57 10.86 -20.93
C ARG A 11 -12.33 9.74 -20.21
N GLY A 12 -11.83 8.51 -20.26
CA GLY A 12 -12.41 7.39 -19.53
C GLY A 12 -12.21 7.52 -18.02
N TYR A 13 -11.12 8.15 -17.57
CA TYR A 13 -10.91 8.52 -16.17
C TYR A 13 -11.83 9.66 -15.73
N LEU A 14 -12.02 10.69 -16.57
CA LEU A 14 -12.92 11.82 -16.32
C LEU A 14 -14.37 11.36 -16.04
N GLU A 15 -14.86 10.34 -16.74
CA GLU A 15 -16.18 9.73 -16.48
C GLU A 15 -16.30 9.16 -15.06
N GLU A 16 -15.23 8.58 -14.51
CA GLU A 16 -15.21 8.10 -13.12
C GLU A 16 -15.16 9.27 -12.14
N CYS A 17 -14.34 10.29 -12.40
CA CYS A 17 -14.26 11.49 -11.56
C CYS A 17 -15.61 12.23 -11.46
N ARG A 18 -16.35 12.31 -12.57
CA ARG A 18 -17.65 12.98 -12.63
C ARG A 18 -18.76 12.33 -11.79
N LYS A 19 -18.57 11.09 -11.35
CA LYS A 19 -19.47 10.47 -10.36
C LYS A 19 -19.43 11.18 -9.01
N TYR A 20 -18.32 11.85 -8.70
CA TYR A 20 -18.11 12.61 -7.46
C TYR A 20 -18.16 14.12 -7.67
N CYS A 21 -17.66 14.61 -8.81
CA CYS A 21 -17.67 16.04 -9.15
C CYS A 21 -18.10 16.25 -10.62
N PRO A 22 -19.42 16.40 -10.89
CA PRO A 22 -19.95 16.45 -12.25
C PRO A 22 -19.46 17.64 -13.10
N SER A 23 -19.02 18.73 -12.46
CA SER A 23 -18.57 19.94 -13.13
C SER A 23 -17.15 19.85 -13.73
N LEU A 24 -16.38 18.80 -13.39
CA LEU A 24 -15.03 18.63 -13.92
C LEU A 24 -15.03 18.53 -15.44
N ASP A 25 -14.02 19.11 -16.07
CA ASP A 25 -13.73 18.96 -17.49
C ASP A 25 -12.34 18.35 -17.75
N LEU A 26 -11.97 18.26 -19.02
CA LEU A 26 -10.71 17.63 -19.41
C LEU A 26 -9.49 18.51 -19.08
N ALA A 27 -9.65 19.83 -19.05
CA ALA A 27 -8.59 20.77 -18.71
C ALA A 27 -8.24 20.72 -17.22
N ASP A 28 -9.18 20.34 -16.36
CA ASP A 28 -8.94 20.11 -14.94
C ASP A 28 -8.01 18.90 -14.67
N LEU A 29 -7.89 17.96 -15.63
CA LEU A 29 -7.01 16.78 -15.52
C LEU A 29 -5.55 17.11 -15.89
N LEU A 30 -4.93 17.93 -15.05
CA LEU A 30 -3.53 18.33 -15.13
C LEU A 30 -2.58 17.12 -15.01
N PRO A 31 -1.34 17.22 -15.53
CA PRO A 31 -0.33 16.18 -15.34
C PRO A 31 -0.05 15.95 -13.86
N HIS A 32 0.00 14.67 -13.45
CA HIS A 32 0.43 14.25 -12.13
C HIS A 32 1.15 12.92 -12.25
N GLU A 33 2.16 12.69 -11.41
CA GLU A 33 2.89 11.43 -11.39
C GLU A 33 2.03 10.31 -10.79
N ALA A 34 2.15 9.10 -11.33
CA ALA A 34 1.45 7.95 -10.76
C ALA A 34 2.16 7.50 -9.48
N GLY A 35 1.41 7.36 -8.39
CA GLY A 35 1.91 6.71 -7.18
C GLY A 35 1.98 5.20 -7.35
N ILE A 36 3.05 4.57 -6.85
CA ILE A 36 3.19 3.11 -6.79
C ILE A 36 3.00 2.67 -5.35
N ARG A 37 2.00 1.81 -5.09
CA ARG A 37 1.82 1.19 -3.78
C ARG A 37 2.78 0.01 -3.66
N ALA A 38 3.61 0.01 -2.61
CA ALA A 38 4.35 -1.18 -2.20
C ALA A 38 3.34 -2.24 -1.72
N GLN A 39 3.08 -3.24 -2.57
CA GLN A 39 2.08 -4.28 -2.36
C GLN A 39 2.75 -5.64 -2.59
N ALA A 40 2.89 -6.43 -1.54
CA ALA A 40 3.45 -7.76 -1.64
C ALA A 40 2.47 -8.71 -2.35
N VAL A 41 3.04 -9.56 -3.19
CA VAL A 41 2.34 -10.61 -3.96
C VAL A 41 3.03 -11.92 -3.66
N ARG A 42 2.25 -12.93 -3.26
CA ARG A 42 2.76 -14.28 -3.03
C ARG A 42 3.08 -14.98 -4.34
N GLN A 43 3.81 -16.09 -4.26
CA GLN A 43 4.16 -16.92 -5.43
C GLN A 43 2.93 -17.47 -6.18
N ASP A 44 1.81 -17.65 -5.47
CA ASP A 44 0.52 -18.06 -6.03
C ASP A 44 -0.26 -16.90 -6.69
N GLY A 45 0.32 -15.70 -6.74
CA GLY A 45 -0.28 -14.49 -7.31
C GLY A 45 -1.24 -13.75 -6.37
N VAL A 46 -1.45 -14.23 -5.14
CA VAL A 46 -2.38 -13.61 -4.19
C VAL A 46 -1.77 -12.35 -3.59
N LEU A 47 -2.55 -11.27 -3.57
CA LEU A 47 -2.20 -10.00 -2.95
C LEU A 47 -2.28 -10.11 -1.42
N ILE A 48 -1.25 -9.64 -0.73
CA ILE A 48 -1.23 -9.62 0.74
C ILE A 48 -1.85 -8.33 1.24
N HIS A 49 -3.04 -8.40 1.82
CA HIS A 49 -3.76 -7.20 2.25
C HIS A 49 -3.31 -6.63 3.61
N ASP A 50 -2.71 -7.47 4.45
CA ASP A 50 -2.30 -7.13 5.82
C ASP A 50 -0.77 -7.05 5.96
N PHE A 51 -0.26 -6.80 7.16
CA PHE A 51 1.18 -6.79 7.41
C PHE A 51 1.85 -8.11 7.03
N LEU A 52 2.97 -8.00 6.32
CA LEU A 52 3.92 -9.10 6.14
C LEU A 52 5.22 -8.73 6.83
N PHE A 53 5.59 -9.47 7.86
CA PHE A 53 6.86 -9.31 8.54
C PHE A 53 7.79 -10.48 8.21
N ALA A 54 9.05 -10.17 7.93
CA ALA A 54 10.14 -11.15 7.94
C ALA A 54 11.15 -10.73 9.02
N GLN A 55 11.66 -11.69 9.79
CA GLN A 55 12.50 -11.39 10.94
C GLN A 55 13.73 -12.29 10.95
N THR A 56 14.87 -11.71 11.32
CA THR A 56 16.12 -12.40 11.66
C THR A 56 16.52 -12.03 13.09
N ASP A 57 17.61 -12.59 13.60
CA ASP A 57 18.12 -12.30 14.94
C ASP A 57 18.35 -10.80 15.20
N ARG A 58 18.61 -10.01 14.15
CA ARG A 58 18.99 -8.58 14.27
C ARG A 58 18.15 -7.64 13.42
N MET A 59 17.17 -8.13 12.66
CA MET A 59 16.39 -7.31 11.74
C MET A 59 14.92 -7.70 11.75
N LEU A 60 14.06 -6.69 11.66
CA LEU A 60 12.64 -6.85 11.37
C LEU A 60 12.34 -6.11 10.06
N HIS A 61 11.92 -6.84 9.04
CA HIS A 61 11.51 -6.31 7.75
C HIS A 61 9.99 -6.21 7.70
N VAL A 62 9.49 -5.02 7.36
CA VAL A 62 8.07 -4.79 7.05
C VAL A 62 7.91 -4.91 5.53
N CYS A 63 7.64 -6.11 5.05
CA CYS A 63 7.55 -6.42 3.62
C CYS A 63 6.19 -6.01 3.00
N ASN A 64 5.17 -5.83 3.82
CA ASN A 64 3.87 -5.27 3.41
C ASN A 64 3.23 -4.53 4.59
N ALA A 65 2.50 -3.47 4.32
CA ALA A 65 1.70 -2.74 5.30
C ALA A 65 0.31 -2.40 4.73
N PRO A 66 -0.75 -2.45 5.55
CA PRO A 66 -2.10 -2.13 5.10
C PRO A 66 -2.26 -0.63 4.81
N SER A 67 -3.25 -0.32 3.96
CA SER A 67 -3.65 1.07 3.71
C SER A 67 -4.62 1.55 4.81
N PRO A 68 -4.54 2.81 5.27
CA PRO A 68 -3.54 3.83 4.93
C PRO A 68 -2.33 3.81 5.89
N ALA A 69 -1.23 3.20 5.47
CA ALA A 69 0.01 3.17 6.25
C ALA A 69 0.54 4.58 6.58
N ALA A 70 0.38 5.54 5.66
CA ALA A 70 0.82 6.91 5.87
C ALA A 70 -0.01 7.64 6.95
N THR A 71 -1.34 7.47 6.95
CA THR A 71 -2.22 8.14 7.93
C THR A 71 -2.07 7.56 9.34
N SER A 72 -1.78 6.26 9.44
CA SER A 72 -1.61 5.56 10.73
C SER A 72 -0.14 5.32 11.08
N ALA A 73 0.79 6.14 10.56
CA ALA A 73 2.22 5.89 10.68
C ALA A 73 2.70 5.82 12.14
N ILE A 74 2.17 6.65 13.04
CA ILE A 74 2.57 6.68 14.46
C ILE A 74 2.14 5.39 15.20
N PRO A 75 0.84 4.99 15.21
CA PRO A 75 0.45 3.71 15.81
C PRO A 75 1.15 2.50 15.20
N ILE A 76 1.43 2.52 13.89
CA ILE A 76 2.17 1.45 13.21
C ILE A 76 3.61 1.41 13.72
N ALA A 77 4.26 2.55 13.90
CA ALA A 77 5.60 2.64 14.47
C ALA A 77 5.64 2.09 15.91
N GLU A 78 4.68 2.45 16.75
CA GLU A 78 4.56 1.93 18.12
C GLU A 78 4.43 0.39 18.13
N MET A 79 3.57 -0.16 17.27
CA MET A 79 3.41 -1.61 17.10
C MET A 79 4.73 -2.28 16.65
N ILE A 80 5.44 -1.68 15.70
CA ILE A 80 6.72 -2.20 15.20
C ILE A 80 7.77 -2.20 16.32
N VAL A 81 7.91 -1.08 17.05
CA VAL A 81 8.87 -0.96 18.16
C VAL A 81 8.55 -1.99 19.25
N ALA A 82 7.28 -2.09 19.67
CA ALA A 82 6.86 -3.06 20.67
C ALA A 82 7.24 -4.50 20.27
N ARG A 83 7.02 -4.86 18.99
CA ARG A 83 7.42 -6.17 18.45
C ARG A 83 8.94 -6.39 18.44
N MET A 84 9.74 -5.34 18.20
CA MET A 84 11.21 -5.44 18.22
C MET A 84 11.77 -5.59 19.63
N THR A 85 11.12 -4.99 20.63
CA THR A 85 11.57 -5.01 22.03
C THR A 85 11.03 -6.19 22.83
N ASP A 86 10.02 -6.91 22.34
CA ASP A 86 9.46 -8.07 23.03
C ASP A 86 10.42 -9.27 22.97
N GLU A 87 11.17 -9.48 24.06
CA GLU A 87 12.21 -10.52 24.18
C GLU A 87 11.66 -11.95 24.13
N ARG A 88 10.34 -12.14 24.27
CA ARG A 88 9.71 -13.47 24.45
C ARG A 88 9.60 -14.32 23.17
N ARG A 89 9.99 -13.79 22.00
CA ARG A 89 9.92 -14.50 20.71
C ARG A 89 11.28 -14.84 20.08
N ARG A 90 12.37 -14.74 20.83
CA ARG A 90 13.64 -15.38 20.46
C ARG A 90 13.50 -16.90 20.60
N VAL A 91 12.75 -17.53 19.69
CA VAL A 91 12.83 -18.98 19.50
C VAL A 91 14.27 -19.24 19.05
N PRO A 92 15.06 -20.06 19.77
CA PRO A 92 16.40 -20.39 19.33
C PRO A 92 16.30 -21.07 17.96
N ALA A 93 17.06 -20.56 16.99
CA ALA A 93 17.29 -21.25 15.74
C ALA A 93 18.02 -22.57 16.07
N ASN A 94 17.35 -23.70 15.82
CA ASN A 94 17.99 -25.00 15.63
C ASN A 94 18.27 -25.18 14.14
#